data_AF-A0A2E9NWS9-F1
#
_entry.id   AF-A0A2E9NWS9-F1
#
_cell.length_a   1.000
_cell.length_b   1.000
_cell.length_c   1.000
_cell.angle_alpha   90.00
_cell.angle_beta   90.00
_cell.angle_gamma   90.00
#
_symmetry.space_group_name_H-M   'P 1'
#
loop_
_entity.id
_entity.type
_entity.pdbx_description
1 polymer ?
#
loop_
_entity_poly.entity_id
_entity_poly.type
_entity_poly.pdbx_seq_one_letter_code
_entity_poly.pdbx_strand_id
1 'polypeptide(L)' 'MRLISQISIYAGLLGSSLLAITGAFLTYEVVARYFFTKPTIWAAELSQLCLIWGCLLAMAWVLTLRHHITVNALTSLLP' A
#
# COMPACT_ATOMS: atom_id res chain seq x y z
N MET A 1 10.16 17.59 12.05
CA MET A 1 9.11 17.26 11.04
C MET A 1 9.64 16.56 9.79
N ARG A 2 10.88 16.82 9.31
CA ARG A 2 11.48 16.13 8.14
C ARG A 2 11.60 14.61 8.29
N LEU A 3 11.95 14.09 9.48
CA LEU A 3 12.07 12.64 9.73
C LEU A 3 10.75 11.88 9.52
N ILE A 4 9.63 12.41 10.03
CA ILE A 4 8.30 11.80 9.85
C ILE A 4 7.93 11.76 8.36
N SER A 5 8.14 12.87 7.64
CA SER A 5 7.86 12.93 6.20
C SER A 5 8.67 11.91 5.40
N GLN A 6 9.97 11.76 5.70
CA GLN A 6 10.82 10.77 5.04
C GLN A 6 10.36 9.34 5.32
N ILE A 7 10.09 9.00 6.59
CA ILE A 7 9.60 7.67 6.99
C ILE A 7 8.29 7.34 6.27
N SER A 8 7.36 8.30 6.21
CA SER A 8 6.10 8.10 5.51
C SER A 8 6.28 7.88 4.01
N ILE A 9 7.18 8.62 3.35
CA ILE A 9 7.46 8.43 1.92
C ILE A 9 8.04 7.02 1.67
N TYR A 10 8.99 6.57 2.49
CA TYR A 10 9.53 5.22 2.38
C TYR A 10 8.46 4.15 2.62
N ALA A 11 7.58 4.34 3.60
CA ALA A 11 6.46 3.44 3.86
C ALA A 11 5.47 3.37 2.68
N GLY A 12 5.17 4.52 2.06
CA GLY A 12 4.31 4.59 0.87
C GLY A 12 4.93 3.92 -0.34
N LEU A 13 6.22 4.14 -0.57
CA LEU A 13 6.96 3.50 -1.66
C LEU A 13 6.96 1.96 -1.47
N LEU A 14 7.27 1.49 -0.26
CA LEU A 14 7.19 0.08 0.11
C LEU A 14 5.77 -0.47 -0.10
N GLY A 15 4.74 0.21 0.41
CA GLY A 15 3.35 -0.19 0.24
C GLY A 15 2.92 -0.32 -1.23
N SER A 16 3.30 0.64 -2.08
CA SER A 16 3.00 0.58 -3.51
C SER A 16 3.71 -0.58 -4.22
N SER A 17 4.97 -0.85 -3.86
CA SER A 17 5.73 -1.98 -4.42
C SER A 17 5.15 -3.33 -4.00
N LEU A 18 4.74 -3.46 -2.73
CA LEU A 18 4.09 -4.65 -2.20
C LEU A 18 2.75 -4.92 -2.91
N LEU A 19 1.96 -3.88 -3.19
CA LEU A 19 0.73 -4.01 -3.97
C LEU A 19 1.00 -4.44 -5.42
N ALA A 20 2.00 -3.86 -6.07
CA ALA A 20 2.39 -4.26 -7.43
C ALA A 20 2.85 -5.73 -7.48
N ILE A 21 3.67 -6.15 -6.51
CA ILE A 21 4.14 -7.54 -6.37
C ILE A 21 2.96 -8.48 -6.11
N THR A 22 2.02 -8.10 -5.25
CA THR A 22 0.80 -8.88 -4.98
C THR A 22 0.01 -9.14 -6.26
N GLY A 23 -0.19 -8.09 -7.07
CA GLY A 23 -0.86 -8.20 -8.36
C GLY A 23 -0.14 -9.16 -9.31
N ALA A 24 1.19 -9.08 -9.39
CA ALA A 24 2.00 -9.98 -10.19
C ALA A 24 1.87 -11.45 -9.74
N PHE A 25 1.91 -11.70 -8.43
CA PHE A 25 1.70 -13.03 -7.86
C PHE A 25 0.30 -13.59 -8.16
N LEU A 26 -0.74 -12.76 -8.06
CA LEU A 26 -2.11 -13.16 -8.37
C LEU A 26 -2.27 -13.51 -9.86
N THR A 27 -1.68 -12.72 -10.75
CA THR A 27 -1.68 -13.05 -12.19
C THR A 27 -0.91 -14.33 -12.48
N TYR A 28 0.20 -14.59 -11.78
CA TYR A 28 0.93 -15.84 -11.90
C TYR A 28 0.10 -17.03 -11.41
N GLU A 29 -0.64 -16.89 -10.31
CA GLU A 29 -1.51 -17.95 -9.79
C GLU A 29 -2.61 -18.31 -10.79
N VAL A 30 -3.26 -17.31 -11.39
CA VAL A 30 -4.24 -17.50 -12.46
C VAL A 30 -3.60 -18.26 -13.63
N VAL A 31 -2.45 -17.80 -14.13
CA VAL A 31 -1.75 -18.47 -15.24
C VAL A 31 -1.37 -19.90 -14.88
N ALA A 32 -0.80 -20.14 -13.70
CA ALA A 32 -0.40 -21.47 -13.24
C ALA A 32 -1.61 -22.42 -13.07
N ARG A 33 -2.73 -21.91 -12.59
CA ARG A 33 -3.97 -22.69 -12.43
C ARG A 33 -4.57 -23.08 -13.77
N TYR A 34 -4.63 -22.15 -14.73
CA TYR A 34 -5.24 -22.38 -16.03
C TYR A 34 -4.31 -23.12 -17.02
N PHE A 35 -2.98 -22.95 -16.91
CA PHE A 35 -2.00 -23.58 -17.82
C PHE A 35 -1.29 -24.81 -17.24
N PHE A 36 -1.04 -24.88 -15.94
CA PHE A 36 -0.15 -25.91 -15.34
C PHE A 36 -0.86 -26.96 -14.48
N THR A 37 -2.18 -26.87 -14.27
CA THR A 37 -3.01 -27.90 -13.59
C THR A 37 -2.48 -28.32 -12.20
N LYS A 38 -1.65 -27.49 -11.57
CA LYS A 38 -1.07 -27.72 -10.23
C LYS A 38 -1.36 -26.48 -9.35
N PRO A 39 -2.33 -26.55 -8.43
CA PRO A 39 -2.66 -25.43 -7.56
C PRO A 39 -1.55 -25.24 -6.53
N THR A 40 -0.77 -24.17 -6.63
CA THR A 40 0.23 -23.80 -5.62
C THR A 40 -0.44 -23.02 -4.50
N ILE A 41 -0.90 -23.73 -3.45
CA ILE A 41 -1.56 -23.18 -2.25
C ILE A 41 -0.77 -22.01 -1.62
N TRP A 42 0.55 -22.02 -1.77
CA TRP A 42 1.45 -20.98 -1.28
C TRP A 42 1.27 -19.61 -1.95
N ALA A 43 0.77 -19.54 -3.18
CA ALA A 43 0.61 -18.27 -3.90
C ALA A 43 -0.51 -17.41 -3.29
N ALA A 44 -1.61 -18.04 -2.87
CA ALA A 44 -2.76 -17.37 -2.28
C ALA A 44 -2.42 -16.76 -0.91
N GLU A 45 -1.76 -17.53 -0.04
CA GLU A 45 -1.36 -17.06 1.30
C GLU A 45 -0.34 -15.91 1.21
N LEU A 46 0.62 -16.00 0.28
CA LEU A 46 1.63 -14.97 0.08
C LEU A 46 1.02 -13.67 -0.47
N SER A 47 0.13 -13.77 -1.46
CA SER A 47 -0.56 -12.61 -2.02
C SER A 47 -1.52 -11.98 -0.99
N GLN A 48 -2.20 -12.77 -0.16
CA GLN A 48 -3.01 -12.25 0.95
C GLN A 48 -2.16 -11.48 1.97
N LEU A 49 -1.00 -12.02 2.38
CA LEU A 49 -0.08 -11.34 3.29
C LEU A 49 0.45 -10.03 2.67
N CYS A 50 0.89 -10.05 1.42
CA CYS A 50 1.38 -8.85 0.75
C CYS A 50 0.27 -7.79 0.58
N LEU A 51 -0.98 -8.19 0.36
CA LEU A 51 -2.11 -7.26 0.28
C LEU A 51 -2.39 -6.57 1.62
N ILE A 52 -2.42 -7.33 2.72
CA ILE A 52 -2.68 -6.81 4.06
C ILE A 52 -1.58 -5.80 4.45
N TRP A 53 -0.32 -6.21 4.34
CA TRP A 53 0.82 -5.34 4.68
C TRP A 53 0.96 -4.15 3.72
N GLY A 54 0.79 -4.37 2.42
CA GLY A 54 0.84 -3.32 1.40
C GLY A 54 -0.25 -2.26 1.62
N CYS A 55 -1.47 -2.67 1.94
CA CYS A 55 -2.58 -1.76 2.25
C CYS A 55 -2.31 -0.93 3.52
N LEU A 56 -1.85 -1.57 4.61
CA LEU A 56 -1.52 -0.88 5.86
C LEU A 56 -0.40 0.16 5.68
N LEU A 57 0.67 -0.21 4.97
CA LEU A 57 1.81 0.68 4.66
C LEU A 57 1.40 1.83 3.74
N ALA A 58 0.58 1.56 2.71
CA ALA A 58 0.04 2.59 1.84
C ALA A 58 -0.88 3.58 2.61
N MET A 59 -1.72 3.07 3.51
CA MET A 59 -2.60 3.88 4.34
C MET A 59 -1.82 4.80 5.29
N ALA A 60 -0.71 4.34 5.87
CA ALA A 60 0.16 5.16 6.71
C ALA A 60 0.75 6.37 5.96
N TRP A 61 1.14 6.17 4.69
CA TRP A 61 1.62 7.27 3.84
C TRP A 61 0.49 8.25 3.47
N VAL A 62 -0.67 7.75 3.06
CA VAL A 62 -1.86 8.58 2.76
C VAL A 62 -2.28 9.41 3.96
N LEU A 63 -2.20 8.85 5.17
CA LEU A 63 -2.52 9.58 6.40
C LEU A 63 -1.56 10.75 6.66
N THR A 64 -0.30 10.63 6.22
CA THR A 64 0.68 11.72 6.29
C THR A 64 0.46 12.77 5.21
N LEU A 65 -0.07 12.38 4.04
CA LEU A 65 -0.53 13.30 2.98
C LEU A 65 -1.75 14.12 3.41
N ARG A 66 -2.50 13.69 4.44
CA ARG A 66 -3.45 14.55 5.17
C ARG A 66 -2.73 15.55 6.08
N HIS A 67 -1.67 16.13 5.54
CA HIS A 67 -0.86 17.20 6.10
C HIS A 67 -1.82 18.26 6.64
N HIS A 68 -2.04 18.25 7.95
CA HIS A 68 -2.72 19.29 8.71
C HIS A 68 -3.97 19.86 8.03
N ILE A 69 -5.13 19.23 8.22
CA ILE A 69 -6.36 20.03 8.41
C ILE A 69 -6.25 20.74 9.77
N THR A 70 -5.14 21.46 10.00
CA THR A 70 -5.23 22.63 10.85
C THR A 70 -6.15 23.57 10.12
N VAL A 71 -6.97 24.24 10.91
CA VAL A 71 -8.05 25.16 10.60
C VAL A 71 -7.53 26.39 9.83
N ASN A 72 -6.67 26.22 8.82
CA ASN A 72 -6.10 27.30 8.01
C ASN A 72 -7.17 27.95 7.13
N ALA A 73 -8.19 27.20 6.74
CA ALA A 73 -9.35 27.75 6.03
C ALA A 73 -10.19 28.70 6.90
N LEU A 74 -10.27 28.44 8.22
CA LEU A 74 -11.07 29.22 9.17
C LEU A 74 -10.25 30.38 9.77
N THR A 75 -8.94 30.21 10.00
CA THR A 75 -8.04 31.31 10.39
C THR A 75 -7.75 32.26 9.25
N SER A 76 -7.84 31.82 7.98
CA SER A 76 -7.78 32.70 6.80
C SER A 76 -9.04 33.56 6.60
N LEU A 77 -10.14 33.26 7.29
CA LEU A 77 -11.44 33.93 7.17
C LEU A 77 -11.78 34.83 8.37
N LEU A 78 -11.00 34.73 9.45
CA LEU A 78 -11.01 35.68 10.56
C LEU A 78 -9.98 36.79 10.24
N PRO A 79 -10.39 38.07 10.22
CA PRO A 79 -9.51 39.20 9.93
C PRO A 79 -8.41 39.38 10.98
#